data_AF-A0A7J9DMC1-F1
#
_entry.id   AF-A0A7J9DMC1-F1
#
_cell.length_a   1.000
_cell.length_b   1.000
_cell.length_c   1.000
_cell.angle_alpha   90.00
_cell.angle_beta   90.00
_cell.angle_gamma   90.00
#
_symmetry.space_group_name_H-M   'P 1'
#
loop_
_entity.id
_entity.type
_entity.pdbx_description
1 polymer ?
#
loop_
_entity_poly.entity_id
_entity_poly.type
_entity_poly.pdbx_seq_one_letter_code
_entity_poly.pdbx_strand_id
1 'polypeptide(L)'
;SCHLANKPVDIEVPQVILPDTVFEAVVRISYGMQLKQVLANGKKGALNVGIVLILQEGFELALPDCISPEMKEKISNLSFQHYCSAKKNILVIGLVLDKKI
;
A
#
# COMPACT_ATOMS: atom_id res chain seq x y z
N SER A 1 0.22 -10.41 -17.53
CA SER A 1 0.53 -9.00 -17.26
C SER A 1 -0.66 -8.16 -17.75
N CYS A 2 -1.22 -7.27 -16.93
CA CYS A 2 -2.51 -6.61 -17.22
C CYS A 2 -2.45 -5.06 -17.15
N HIS A 3 -1.73 -4.49 -16.19
CA HIS A 3 -1.54 -3.03 -16.09
C HIS A 3 -0.43 -2.58 -17.04
N LEU A 4 -0.80 -2.14 -18.24
CA LEU A 4 0.15 -1.84 -19.33
C LEU A 4 0.71 -0.40 -19.27
N ALA A 5 0.00 0.53 -18.64
CA ALA A 5 0.44 1.91 -18.51
C ALA A 5 1.46 2.04 -17.37
N ASN A 6 2.55 2.75 -17.62
CA ASN A 6 3.56 3.03 -16.60
C ASN A 6 3.29 4.36 -15.88
N LYS A 7 3.36 4.35 -14.55
CA LYS A 7 3.29 5.53 -13.69
C LYS A 7 4.33 5.41 -12.58
N PRO A 8 4.99 6.51 -12.20
CA PRO A 8 5.98 6.49 -11.15
C PRO A 8 5.32 6.17 -9.80
N VAL A 9 6.06 5.44 -8.97
CA VAL A 9 5.74 5.14 -7.58
C VAL A 9 7.01 5.36 -6.78
N ASP A 10 6.90 6.08 -5.67
CA ASP A 10 8.01 6.32 -4.74
C ASP A 10 7.77 5.54 -3.44
N ILE A 11 8.86 5.10 -2.83
CA ILE A 11 8.86 4.43 -1.53
C ILE A 11 9.86 5.11 -0.61
N GLU A 12 9.42 5.44 0.60
CA GLU A 12 10.24 5.98 1.67
C GLU A 12 10.24 4.97 2.82
N VAL A 13 11.45 4.56 3.22
CA VAL A 13 11.70 3.66 4.35
C VAL A 13 12.87 4.21 5.16
N PRO A 14 12.98 3.89 6.46
CA PRO A 14 14.14 4.27 7.24
C PRO A 14 15.42 3.69 6.64
N GLN A 15 16.51 4.46 6.69
CA GLN A 15 17.81 4.02 6.23
C GLN A 15 18.35 2.83 7.05
N VAL A 16 18.05 2.81 8.35
CA VAL A 16 18.48 1.76 9.29
C VAL A 16 17.30 1.38 10.17
N ILE A 17 17.14 0.08 10.38
CA ILE A 17 16.09 -0.50 11.21
C ILE A 17 16.77 -1.40 12.25
N LEU A 18 16.39 -1.25 13.51
CA LEU A 18 16.86 -2.11 14.59
C LEU A 18 16.09 -3.45 14.56
N PRO A 19 16.67 -4.54 15.07
CA PRO A 19 15.96 -5.81 15.21
C PRO A 19 14.65 -5.65 15.99
N ASP A 20 13.62 -6.38 15.59
CA ASP A 20 12.31 -6.44 16.27
C ASP A 20 11.65 -5.06 16.51
N THR A 21 11.84 -4.14 15.56
CA THR A 21 11.31 -2.78 15.63
C THR A 21 10.27 -2.53 14.55
N VAL A 22 9.16 -1.88 14.92
CA VAL A 22 8.12 -1.44 13.99
C VAL A 22 8.55 -0.14 13.30
N PHE A 23 8.37 -0.07 11.98
CA PHE A 23 8.65 1.13 11.19
C PHE A 23 7.56 1.37 10.13
N GLU A 24 7.51 2.59 9.60
CA GLU A 24 6.63 2.98 8.50
C GLU A 24 7.35 2.79 7.16
N ALA A 25 6.68 2.14 6.21
CA ALA A 25 7.03 2.18 4.79
C ALA A 25 5.98 3.04 4.07
N VAL A 26 6.38 4.25 3.66
CA VAL A 26 5.47 5.21 3.02
C VAL A 26 5.57 5.04 1.51
N VAL A 27 4.45 4.74 0.88
CA VAL A 27 4.36 4.60 -0.58
C VAL A 27 3.61 5.80 -1.13
N ARG A 28 4.20 6.48 -2.11
CA ARG A 28 3.60 7.64 -2.78
C ARG A 28 3.31 7.28 -4.23
N ILE A 29 2.05 7.39 -4.62
CA ILE A 29 1.59 7.07 -5.97
C ILE A 29 1.10 8.36 -6.61
N SER A 30 1.92 8.91 -7.50
CA SER A 30 1.65 10.20 -8.12
C SER A 30 0.82 10.04 -9.39
N TYR A 31 -0.44 10.47 -9.32
CA TYR A 31 -1.31 10.61 -10.49
C TYR A 31 -2.07 11.93 -10.45
N GLY A 32 -2.53 12.40 -11.61
CA GLY A 32 -3.32 13.63 -11.67
C GLY A 32 -4.65 13.44 -10.96
N MET A 33 -4.87 14.11 -9.83
CA MET A 33 -6.11 14.00 -9.02
C MET A 33 -7.38 14.42 -9.79
N GLN A 34 -7.23 15.14 -10.91
CA GLN A 34 -8.35 15.49 -11.79
C GLN A 34 -8.66 14.44 -12.86
N LEU A 35 -7.81 13.42 -13.00
CA LEU A 35 -8.00 12.36 -13.97
C LEU A 35 -9.09 11.40 -13.51
N LYS A 36 -9.96 11.03 -14.44
CA LYS A 36 -11.00 10.03 -14.24
C LYS A 36 -10.73 8.84 -15.14
N GLN A 37 -10.90 7.63 -14.61
CA GLN A 37 -10.82 6.40 -15.40
C GLN A 37 -12.19 6.02 -15.97
N VAL A 38 -12.19 5.23 -17.05
CA VAL A 38 -13.40 4.60 -17.55
C VAL A 38 -13.72 3.40 -16.65
N LEU A 39 -14.88 3.43 -16.00
CA LEU A 39 -15.37 2.34 -15.17
C LEU A 39 -15.94 1.20 -16.03
N ALA A 40 -16.18 0.05 -15.42
CA ALA A 40 -16.77 -1.12 -16.09
C ALA A 40 -18.12 -0.85 -16.78
N ASN A 41 -18.87 0.18 -16.32
CA ASN A 41 -20.13 0.61 -16.93
C ASN A 41 -19.95 1.65 -18.07
N GLY A 42 -18.72 1.92 -18.49
CA GLY A 42 -18.39 2.89 -19.53
C GLY A 42 -18.38 4.36 -19.09
N LYS A 43 -18.77 4.69 -17.85
CA LYS A 43 -18.77 6.07 -17.34
C LYS A 43 -17.39 6.45 -16.77
N LYS A 44 -17.11 7.76 -16.73
CA LYS A 44 -15.89 8.30 -16.08
C LYS A 44 -16.08 8.35 -14.56
N GLY A 45 -15.12 7.83 -13.80
CA GLY A 45 -15.13 7.81 -12.33
C GLY A 45 -13.75 7.91 -11.70
N ALA A 46 -13.72 7.84 -10.36
CA ALA A 46 -12.49 7.91 -9.58
C ALA A 46 -11.58 6.70 -9.84
N LEU A 47 -10.28 6.88 -9.59
CA LEU A 47 -9.30 5.80 -9.62
C LEU A 47 -9.30 5.04 -8.29
N ASN A 48 -9.05 3.74 -8.37
CA ASN A 48 -8.72 2.92 -7.22
C ASN A 48 -7.23 2.62 -7.26
N VAL A 49 -6.61 2.61 -6.09
CA VAL A 49 -5.17 2.34 -5.96
C VAL A 49 -4.97 1.02 -5.23
N GLY A 50 -3.96 0.27 -5.69
CA GLY A 50 -3.47 -0.93 -5.04
C GLY A 50 -1.98 -1.11 -5.30
N ILE A 51 -1.31 -1.81 -4.39
CA ILE A 51 0.11 -2.08 -4.46
C ILE A 51 0.43 -3.48 -3.94
N VAL A 52 1.51 -4.05 -4.47
CA VAL A 52 2.17 -5.22 -3.89
C VAL A 52 3.50 -4.75 -3.31
N LEU A 53 3.65 -4.81 -1.99
CA LEU A 53 4.86 -4.49 -1.27
C LEU A 53 5.64 -5.77 -0.99
N ILE A 54 6.86 -5.83 -1.52
CA ILE A 54 7.77 -6.98 -1.34
C ILE A 54 8.90 -6.52 -0.43
N LEU A 55 8.93 -7.01 0.81
CA LEU A 55 9.99 -6.75 1.77
C LEU A 55 11.04 -7.86 1.73
N GLN A 56 12.20 -7.61 2.35
CA GLN A 56 13.20 -8.66 2.57
C GLN A 56 12.64 -9.76 3.46
N GLU A 57 13.21 -10.96 3.36
CA GLU A 57 12.82 -12.08 4.20
C GLU A 57 13.06 -11.75 5.69
N GLY A 58 12.17 -12.22 6.57
CA GLY A 58 12.17 -11.88 7.99
C GLY A 58 11.34 -10.65 8.36
N PHE A 59 10.94 -9.82 7.40
CA PHE A 59 9.98 -8.74 7.62
C PHE A 59 8.54 -9.23 7.48
N GLU A 60 7.64 -8.71 8.31
CA GLU A 60 6.21 -9.02 8.29
C GLU A 60 5.42 -7.75 8.66
N LEU A 61 4.11 -7.73 8.36
CA LEU A 61 3.20 -6.73 8.90
C LEU A 61 3.24 -6.75 10.43
N ALA A 62 3.43 -5.59 11.05
CA ALA A 62 3.46 -5.48 12.51
C ALA A 62 2.15 -5.96 13.14
N LEU A 63 2.26 -6.62 14.31
CA LEU A 63 1.09 -7.03 15.09
C LEU A 63 0.29 -5.80 15.54
N PRO A 64 -1.06 -5.85 15.57
CA PRO A 64 -1.90 -4.70 15.91
C PRO A 64 -1.58 -4.04 17.26
N ASP A 65 -1.05 -4.82 18.21
CA ASP A 65 -0.71 -4.36 19.56
C ASP A 65 0.65 -3.66 19.63
N CYS A 66 1.52 -3.88 18.63
CA CYS A 66 2.83 -3.25 18.52
C CYS A 66 2.79 -1.92 17.74
N ILE A 67 1.66 -1.58 17.14
CA ILE A 67 1.49 -0.37 16.32
C ILE A 67 1.04 0.79 17.20
N SER A 68 1.76 1.91 17.14
CA SER A 68 1.39 3.11 17.88
C SER A 68 0.01 3.64 17.44
N PRO A 69 -0.74 4.33 18.32
CA PRO A 69 -2.08 4.84 17.95
C PRO A 69 -2.04 5.78 16.74
N GLU A 70 -0.98 6.57 16.60
CA GLU A 70 -0.76 7.46 15.44
C GLU A 70 -0.62 6.65 14.14
N MET A 71 0.21 5.61 14.14
CA MET A 71 0.41 4.75 12.98
C MET A 71 -0.87 4.00 12.61
N LYS A 72 -1.61 3.54 13.62
CA LYS A 72 -2.87 2.81 13.47
C LYS A 72 -3.94 3.68 12.80
N GLU A 73 -4.00 4.97 13.11
CA GLU A 73 -4.90 5.92 12.46
C GLU A 73 -4.58 6.07 10.97
N LYS A 74 -3.29 6.25 10.62
CA LYS A 74 -2.85 6.40 9.22
C LYS A 74 -3.22 5.20 8.36
N ILE A 75 -3.09 3.98 8.90
CA ILE A 75 -3.36 2.74 8.16
C ILE A 75 -4.80 2.23 8.30
N SER A 76 -5.66 2.90 9.07
CA SER A 76 -7.02 2.44 9.41
C SER A 76 -7.92 2.19 8.19
N ASN A 77 -7.66 2.87 7.09
CA ASN A 77 -8.44 2.75 5.85
C ASN A 77 -7.81 1.76 4.85
N LEU A 78 -6.70 1.10 5.22
CA LEU A 78 -5.98 0.16 4.38
C LEU A 78 -6.36 -1.28 4.74
N SER A 79 -6.51 -2.12 3.71
CA SER A 79 -6.65 -3.56 3.86
C SER A 79 -5.34 -4.22 3.46
N PHE A 80 -4.71 -4.92 4.41
CA PHE A 80 -3.49 -5.69 4.19
C PHE A 80 -3.84 -7.16 4.00
N GLN A 81 -3.33 -7.77 2.95
CA GLN A 81 -3.45 -9.19 2.69
C GLN A 81 -2.07 -9.78 2.42
N HIS A 82 -1.79 -10.96 2.95
CA HIS A 82 -0.59 -11.69 2.54
C HIS A 82 -0.81 -12.27 1.15
N TYR A 83 0.20 -12.16 0.28
CA TYR A 83 0.14 -12.76 -1.05
C TYR A 83 -0.04 -14.29 -0.98
N CYS A 84 0.59 -14.93 0.01
CA CYS A 84 0.45 -16.36 0.29
C CYS A 84 0.84 -16.63 1.76
N SER A 85 0.29 -17.69 2.36
CA SER A 85 0.57 -18.07 3.76
C SER A 85 2.05 -18.33 4.06
N ALA A 86 2.82 -18.82 3.08
CA ALA A 86 4.24 -19.09 3.23
C ALA A 86 5.13 -17.84 3.08
N LYS A 87 4.63 -16.77 2.44
CA LYS A 87 5.41 -15.56 2.11
C LYS A 87 4.84 -14.34 2.80
N LYS A 88 5.13 -14.23 4.08
CA LYS A 88 4.60 -13.19 4.96
C LYS A 88 5.14 -11.79 4.67
N ASN A 89 6.34 -11.71 4.10
CA ASN A 89 7.02 -10.49 3.66
C ASN A 89 6.44 -9.87 2.37
N ILE A 90 5.49 -10.54 1.72
CA ILE A 90 4.80 -10.03 0.53
C ILE A 90 3.38 -9.65 0.91
N LEU A 91 3.11 -8.35 0.87
CA LEU A 91 1.84 -7.75 1.23
C LEU A 91 1.14 -7.21 -0.02
N VAL A 92 -0.12 -7.56 -0.19
CA VAL A 92 -1.03 -6.98 -1.17
C VAL A 92 -1.92 -6.00 -0.42
N ILE A 93 -1.90 -4.75 -0.85
CA ILE A 93 -2.69 -3.66 -0.27
C ILE A 93 -3.58 -3.12 -1.38
N GLY A 94 -4.90 -3.12 -1.18
CA GLY A 94 -5.83 -2.87 -2.29
C GLY A 94 -7.17 -2.25 -1.89
N LEU A 95 -7.73 -1.54 -2.87
CA LEU A 95 -9.00 -0.79 -2.85
C LEU A 95 -9.00 0.42 -1.92
N VAL A 96 -7.98 1.27 -2.06
CA VAL A 96 -8.01 2.60 -1.46
C VAL A 96 -8.70 3.55 -2.44
N LEU A 97 -9.79 4.17 -1.97
CA LEU A 97 -10.54 5.16 -2.73
C LEU A 97 -9.82 6.52 -2.64
N ASP A 98 -9.62 7.14 -3.81
CA ASP A 98 -9.00 8.45 -4.08
C ASP A 98 -9.28 9.60 -3.09
N LYS A 99 -10.37 9.54 -2.30
CA LYS A 99 -10.78 10.62 -1.40
C LYS A 99 -9.96 10.75 -0.12
N LYS A 100 -8.91 9.95 0.11
CA LYS A 100 -8.26 9.87 1.44
C LYS A 100 -6.77 9.51 1.47
N ILE A 101 -6.05 9.58 0.34
CA ILE A 101 -4.59 9.41 0.29
C ILE A 101 -3.93 10.78 0.14
#